data_AF-A0A5B0HM96-F1
#
_entry.id   AF-A0A5B0HM96-F1
#
_cell.length_a   1.000
_cell.length_b   1.000
_cell.length_c   1.000
_cell.angle_alpha   90.00
_cell.angle_beta   90.00
_cell.angle_gamma   90.00
#
_symmetry.space_group_name_H-M   'P 1'
#
loop_
_entity.id
_entity.type
_entity.pdbx_description
1 polymer ?
#
loop_
_entity_poly.entity_id
_entity_poly.type
_entity_poly.pdbx_seq_one_letter_code
_entity_poly.pdbx_strand_id
1 'polypeptide(L)'
;MRSVTVGPRPGKAEVDALLQARRLIVHGDDADLAAVLVRLLRRDALDTEVAYLPVSRRSRAAANWGLPTRFDDAVALARSGTAREMPLVRDDNGGVLAGRGEIPDLYGEAYCDATRVLHGRVKTLVVDAGPEGVQVRAGRGVTGATGRAIQIGTTGATPVRDDVPHPREIKRWAWYKHTEPWRPVLPG
;
A
#
# COMPACT_ATOMS: atom_id res chain seq x y z
N MET A 1 15.72 -12.89 -17.77
CA MET A 1 14.65 -12.72 -16.74
C MET A 1 14.65 -13.97 -15.88
N ARG A 2 14.92 -13.84 -14.57
CA ARG A 2 14.84 -14.94 -13.60
C ARG A 2 13.45 -14.88 -12.95
N SER A 3 12.77 -16.02 -12.86
CA SER A 3 11.49 -16.15 -12.15
C SER A 3 11.69 -16.99 -10.90
N VAL A 4 11.02 -16.63 -9.80
CA VAL A 4 11.00 -17.38 -8.55
C VAL A 4 9.56 -17.44 -8.08
N THR A 5 9.04 -18.64 -7.86
CA THR A 5 7.70 -18.87 -7.30
C THR A 5 7.82 -19.13 -5.81
N VAL A 6 7.02 -18.41 -5.02
CA VAL A 6 7.06 -18.43 -3.55
C VAL A 6 5.64 -18.41 -3.00
N GLY A 7 5.49 -18.67 -1.68
CA GLY A 7 4.22 -18.55 -1.00
C GLY A 7 3.73 -17.10 -0.86
N PRO A 8 2.49 -16.89 -0.39
CA PRO A 8 1.92 -15.57 -0.21
C PRO A 8 2.68 -14.76 0.84
N ARG A 9 2.79 -13.46 0.62
CA ARG A 9 3.49 -12.46 1.44
C ARG A 9 4.95 -12.88 1.69
N PRO A 10 5.77 -12.95 0.63
CA PRO A 10 7.13 -13.47 0.71
C PRO A 10 8.00 -12.68 1.68
N GLY A 11 8.86 -13.39 2.40
CA GLY A 11 9.66 -12.85 3.48
C GLY A 11 11.12 -12.61 3.08
N LYS A 12 11.96 -12.57 4.12
CA LYS A 12 13.40 -12.34 3.99
C LYS A 12 14.06 -13.37 3.07
N ALA A 13 13.77 -14.66 3.27
CA ALA A 13 14.46 -15.74 2.56
C ALA A 13 14.17 -15.72 1.06
N GLU A 14 12.96 -15.31 0.70
CA GLU A 14 12.47 -15.26 -0.67
C GLU A 14 12.94 -14.01 -1.41
N VAL A 15 12.82 -12.84 -0.79
CA VAL A 15 13.00 -11.55 -1.47
C VAL A 15 14.44 -11.04 -1.41
N ASP A 16 15.15 -11.22 -0.28
CA ASP A 16 16.45 -10.56 -0.09
C ASP A 16 17.50 -11.04 -1.12
N ALA A 17 17.40 -12.30 -1.57
CA ALA A 17 18.26 -12.87 -2.60
C ALA A 17 18.03 -12.26 -4.00
N LEU A 18 16.93 -11.54 -4.20
CA LEU A 18 16.53 -10.93 -5.48
C LEU A 18 16.84 -9.44 -5.55
N LEU A 19 17.25 -8.81 -4.44
CA LEU A 19 17.44 -7.35 -4.35
C LEU A 19 18.59 -6.79 -5.20
N GLN A 20 19.47 -7.65 -5.72
CA GLN A 20 20.51 -7.25 -6.68
C GLN A 20 19.94 -6.96 -8.08
N ALA A 21 18.66 -7.30 -8.33
CA ALA A 21 18.02 -7.01 -9.60
C ALA A 21 17.65 -5.52 -9.68
N ARG A 22 17.97 -4.88 -10.80
CA ARG A 22 17.52 -3.50 -11.10
C ARG A 22 15.99 -3.36 -11.07
N ARG A 23 15.28 -4.42 -11.48
CA ARG A 23 13.81 -4.46 -11.55
C ARG A 23 13.28 -5.76 -10.97
N LEU A 24 12.26 -5.64 -10.12
CA LEU A 24 11.43 -6.73 -9.64
C LEU A 24 10.04 -6.64 -10.28
N ILE A 25 9.55 -7.77 -10.80
CA ILE A 25 8.15 -7.90 -11.24
C ILE A 25 7.44 -8.73 -10.17
N VAL A 26 6.51 -8.10 -9.45
CA VAL A 26 5.67 -8.78 -8.46
C VAL A 26 4.38 -9.20 -9.15
N HIS A 27 4.20 -10.50 -9.33
CA HIS A 27 2.95 -11.09 -9.80
C HIS A 27 2.22 -11.71 -8.61
N GLY A 28 1.21 -11.02 -8.08
CA GLY A 28 0.57 -11.37 -6.81
C GLY A 28 -0.58 -10.44 -6.44
N ASP A 29 -1.08 -10.54 -5.22
CA ASP A 29 -2.08 -9.61 -4.67
C ASP A 29 -1.42 -8.35 -4.06
N ASP A 30 -2.24 -7.45 -3.50
CA ASP A 30 -1.76 -6.19 -2.91
C ASP A 30 -0.87 -6.46 -1.68
N ALA A 31 -1.12 -7.55 -0.94
CA ALA A 31 -0.34 -7.92 0.24
C ALA A 31 1.02 -8.52 -0.13
N ASP A 32 1.11 -9.24 -1.24
CA ASP A 32 2.38 -9.71 -1.82
C ASP A 32 3.27 -8.53 -2.21
N LEU A 33 2.69 -7.53 -2.89
CA LEU A 33 3.37 -6.29 -3.22
C LEU A 33 3.85 -5.57 -1.96
N ALA A 34 2.99 -5.41 -0.96
CA ALA A 34 3.35 -4.80 0.31
C ALA A 34 4.50 -5.54 1.01
N ALA A 35 4.51 -6.88 0.97
CA ALA A 35 5.58 -7.69 1.55
C ALA A 35 6.93 -7.44 0.87
N VAL A 36 6.96 -7.40 -0.47
CA VAL A 36 8.18 -7.06 -1.23
C VAL A 36 8.65 -5.65 -0.91
N LEU A 37 7.75 -4.66 -0.87
CA LEU A 37 8.09 -3.28 -0.54
C LEU A 37 8.64 -3.14 0.89
N VAL A 38 8.11 -3.90 1.85
CA VAL A 38 8.67 -3.95 3.21
C VAL A 38 10.10 -4.49 3.21
N ARG A 39 10.43 -5.46 2.35
CA ARG A 39 11.80 -5.98 2.23
C ARG A 39 12.75 -4.96 1.60
N LEU A 40 12.32 -4.29 0.53
CA LEU A 40 13.10 -3.22 -0.11
C LEU A 40 13.39 -2.07 0.87
N LEU A 41 12.36 -1.63 1.58
CA LEU A 41 12.47 -0.61 2.63
C LEU A 41 13.46 -1.01 3.73
N ARG A 42 13.44 -2.26 4.21
CA ARG A 42 14.33 -2.74 5.29
C ARG A 42 15.78 -2.94 4.85
N ARG A 43 16.05 -2.86 3.56
CA ARG A 43 17.36 -3.11 2.95
C ARG A 43 17.89 -1.88 2.23
N ASP A 44 17.26 -0.72 2.45
CA ASP A 44 17.62 0.56 1.83
C ASP A 44 17.73 0.44 0.30
N ALA A 45 16.76 -0.25 -0.31
CA ALA A 45 16.75 -0.63 -1.72
C ALA A 45 15.49 -0.13 -2.47
N LEU A 46 14.87 0.98 -2.02
CA LEU A 46 13.66 1.54 -2.63
C LEU A 46 13.89 2.17 -4.02
N ASP A 47 15.15 2.32 -4.41
CA ASP A 47 15.61 2.68 -5.75
C ASP A 47 15.45 1.54 -6.78
N THR A 48 15.15 0.32 -6.32
CA THR A 48 14.79 -0.83 -7.17
C THR A 48 13.47 -0.56 -7.89
N GLU A 49 13.45 -0.76 -9.21
CA GLU A 49 12.23 -0.61 -10.01
C GLU A 49 11.26 -1.75 -9.68
N VAL A 50 10.01 -1.43 -9.38
CA VAL A 50 8.98 -2.42 -9.04
C VAL A 50 7.85 -2.35 -10.06
N ALA A 51 7.73 -3.39 -10.89
CA ALA A 51 6.54 -3.61 -11.69
C ALA A 51 5.55 -4.49 -10.93
N TYR A 52 4.28 -4.13 -10.97
CA TYR A 52 3.23 -4.91 -10.34
C TYR A 52 2.28 -5.49 -11.40
N LEU A 53 2.09 -6.81 -11.35
CA LEU A 53 1.16 -7.56 -12.17
C LEU A 53 0.10 -8.16 -11.24
N PRO A 54 -1.08 -7.52 -11.08
CA PRO A 54 -2.09 -7.99 -10.14
C PRO A 54 -2.73 -9.30 -10.60
N VAL A 55 -2.90 -10.25 -9.67
CA VAL A 55 -3.66 -11.50 -9.94
C VAL A 55 -5.18 -11.30 -9.86
N SER A 56 -5.63 -10.13 -9.39
CA SER A 56 -7.04 -9.80 -9.18
C SER A 56 -7.40 -8.47 -9.81
N ARG A 57 -8.50 -8.42 -10.56
CA ARG A 57 -9.08 -7.16 -11.09
C ARG A 57 -9.61 -6.23 -10.01
N ARG A 58 -9.69 -6.69 -8.75
CA ARG A 58 -10.11 -5.88 -7.60
C ARG A 58 -8.95 -5.25 -6.84
N SER A 59 -7.71 -5.45 -7.29
CA SER A 59 -6.51 -4.85 -6.70
C SER A 59 -6.69 -3.33 -6.56
N ARG A 60 -6.57 -2.84 -5.33
CA ARG A 60 -6.64 -1.41 -5.02
C ARG A 60 -5.34 -0.73 -5.37
N ALA A 61 -4.22 -1.40 -5.15
CA ALA A 61 -2.92 -0.92 -5.62
C ALA A 61 -2.96 -0.66 -7.14
N ALA A 62 -3.41 -1.64 -7.94
CA ALA A 62 -3.50 -1.47 -9.39
C ALA A 62 -4.41 -0.30 -9.81
N ALA A 63 -5.56 -0.15 -9.15
CA ALA A 63 -6.48 0.95 -9.43
C ALA A 63 -5.89 2.32 -9.05
N ASN A 64 -5.29 2.44 -7.87
CA ASN A 64 -4.73 3.70 -7.35
C ASN A 64 -3.55 4.19 -8.20
N TRP A 65 -2.76 3.25 -8.74
CA TRP A 65 -1.62 3.52 -9.61
C TRP A 65 -1.97 3.53 -11.11
N GLY A 66 -3.24 3.36 -11.47
CA GLY A 66 -3.71 3.43 -12.86
C GLY A 66 -3.21 2.32 -13.77
N LEU A 67 -2.90 1.13 -13.23
CA LEU A 67 -2.34 0.03 -14.00
C LEU A 67 -3.37 -0.52 -15.02
N PRO A 68 -2.90 -1.01 -16.20
CA PRO A 68 -3.78 -1.61 -17.19
C PRO A 68 -4.56 -2.81 -16.63
N THR A 69 -5.83 -2.92 -17.03
CA THR A 69 -6.71 -4.03 -16.62
C THR A 69 -6.62 -5.25 -17.53
N ARG A 70 -6.11 -5.07 -18.75
CA ARG A 70 -5.84 -6.15 -19.71
C ARG A 70 -4.48 -6.77 -19.37
N PHE A 71 -4.44 -8.10 -19.33
CA PHE A 71 -3.24 -8.83 -18.92
C PHE A 71 -2.04 -8.55 -19.83
N ASP A 72 -2.23 -8.57 -21.16
CA ASP A 72 -1.14 -8.33 -22.11
C ASP A 72 -0.54 -6.92 -21.96
N ASP A 73 -1.39 -5.91 -21.76
CA ASP A 73 -0.95 -4.52 -21.55
C ASP A 73 -0.20 -4.37 -20.22
N ALA A 74 -0.66 -5.05 -19.17
CA ALA A 74 0.01 -5.07 -17.87
C ALA A 74 1.37 -5.80 -17.94
N VAL A 75 1.47 -6.89 -18.71
CA VAL A 75 2.75 -7.60 -18.96
C VAL A 75 3.70 -6.74 -19.78
N ALA A 76 3.21 -6.07 -20.82
CA ALA A 76 4.01 -5.14 -21.62
C ALA A 76 4.55 -4.01 -20.71
N LEU A 77 3.67 -3.38 -19.94
CA LEU A 77 4.05 -2.35 -18.97
C LEU A 77 5.08 -2.85 -17.96
N ALA A 78 4.87 -4.02 -17.36
CA ALA A 78 5.78 -4.56 -16.37
C ALA A 78 7.19 -4.81 -16.93
N ARG A 79 7.28 -5.20 -18.21
CA ARG A 79 8.55 -5.50 -18.89
C ARG A 79 9.28 -4.27 -19.39
N SER A 80 8.59 -3.31 -19.99
CA SER A 80 9.20 -2.20 -20.72
C SER A 80 8.80 -0.80 -20.24
N GLY A 81 7.83 -0.70 -19.33
CA GLY A 81 7.39 0.56 -18.75
C GLY A 81 8.48 1.28 -17.97
N THR A 82 8.28 2.58 -17.73
CA THR A 82 9.24 3.41 -17.01
C THR A 82 8.88 3.48 -15.52
N ALA A 83 9.90 3.31 -14.66
CA ALA A 83 9.74 3.51 -13.23
C ALA A 83 9.84 4.99 -12.86
N ARG A 84 8.95 5.46 -11.99
CA ARG A 84 8.88 6.85 -11.52
C ARG A 84 9.05 6.88 -10.01
N GLU A 85 9.58 7.96 -9.44
CA GLU A 85 9.59 8.14 -7.98
C GLU A 85 8.20 8.50 -7.50
N MET A 86 7.66 7.69 -6.58
CA MET A 86 6.32 7.87 -6.04
C MET A 86 6.31 7.73 -4.51
N PRO A 87 5.32 8.33 -3.82
CA PRO A 87 5.18 8.17 -2.38
C PRO A 87 5.03 6.70 -1.98
N LEU A 88 5.79 6.29 -0.96
CA LEU A 88 5.57 5.03 -0.26
C LEU A 88 4.73 5.31 0.99
N VAL A 89 3.61 4.63 1.18
CA VAL A 89 2.80 4.78 2.40
C VAL A 89 3.15 3.66 3.39
N ARG A 90 3.43 4.03 4.63
CA ARG A 90 3.77 3.12 5.73
C ARG A 90 2.77 3.22 6.85
N ASP A 91 2.79 2.23 7.72
CA ASP A 91 2.17 2.32 9.04
C ASP A 91 3.21 2.41 10.17
N ASP A 92 2.73 2.78 11.36
CA ASP A 92 3.50 2.85 12.60
C ASP A 92 3.83 1.47 13.20
N ASN A 93 3.37 0.38 12.56
CA ASN A 93 3.62 -1.01 12.93
C ASN A 93 4.68 -1.68 12.03
N GLY A 94 5.41 -0.88 11.25
CA GLY A 94 6.54 -1.33 10.44
C GLY A 94 6.15 -1.98 9.12
N GLY A 95 4.93 -1.76 8.65
CA GLY A 95 4.44 -2.20 7.35
C GLY A 95 4.37 -1.10 6.29
N VAL A 96 4.03 -1.54 5.08
CA VAL A 96 3.74 -0.71 3.90
C VAL A 96 2.29 -0.97 3.49
N LEU A 97 1.58 0.10 3.15
CA LEU A 97 0.27 0.03 2.53
C LEU A 97 0.43 0.20 1.01
N ALA A 98 0.19 -0.86 0.25
CA ALA A 98 0.36 -0.85 -1.20
C ALA A 98 -0.88 -0.33 -1.96
N GLY A 99 -2.06 -0.66 -1.44
CA GLY A 99 -3.36 -0.32 -2.03
C GLY A 99 -4.29 0.34 -1.03
N ARG A 100 -4.89 -0.45 -0.12
CA ARG A 100 -5.97 0.01 0.76
C ARG A 100 -5.85 -0.43 2.22
N GLY A 101 -5.97 0.55 3.10
CA GLY A 101 -6.15 0.41 4.53
C GLY A 101 -7.62 0.57 4.90
N GLU A 102 -8.11 -0.28 5.79
CA GLU A 102 -9.46 -0.20 6.34
C GLU A 102 -9.42 -0.31 7.86
N ILE A 103 -10.20 0.52 8.55
CA ILE A 103 -10.49 0.35 9.98
C ILE A 103 -12.00 0.08 10.12
N PRO A 104 -12.41 -1.20 10.18
CA PRO A 104 -13.81 -1.58 10.39
C PRO A 104 -14.29 -1.21 11.81
N ASP A 105 -15.60 -0.97 11.93
CA ASP A 105 -16.31 -0.61 13.17
C ASP A 105 -15.60 0.44 14.03
N LEU A 106 -15.09 1.49 13.37
CA LEU A 106 -14.31 2.52 14.03
C LEU A 106 -15.20 3.42 14.89
N TYR A 107 -14.94 3.43 16.20
CA TYR A 107 -15.44 4.44 17.13
C TYR A 107 -14.27 5.24 17.72
N GLY A 108 -14.20 6.53 17.37
CA GLY A 108 -13.15 7.42 17.84
C GLY A 108 -12.98 8.67 16.97
N GLU A 109 -11.74 9.04 16.68
CA GLU A 109 -11.40 10.22 15.89
C GLU A 109 -10.25 9.94 14.93
N ALA A 110 -10.23 10.66 13.80
CA ALA A 110 -9.11 10.62 12.88
C ALA A 110 -8.81 11.99 12.27
N TYR A 111 -7.52 12.25 12.09
CA TYR A 111 -6.98 13.48 11.51
C TYR A 111 -6.09 13.12 10.33
N CYS A 112 -6.33 13.75 9.18
CA CYS A 112 -5.45 13.74 8.03
C CYS A 112 -4.71 15.07 7.99
N ASP A 113 -3.42 15.07 8.32
CA ASP A 113 -2.66 16.26 8.68
C ASP A 113 -3.45 17.14 9.70
N ALA A 114 -3.78 18.39 9.35
CA ALA A 114 -4.55 19.30 10.20
C ALA A 114 -6.08 19.11 10.10
N THR A 115 -6.55 18.30 9.14
CA THR A 115 -7.98 18.12 8.88
C THR A 115 -8.56 16.99 9.72
N ARG A 116 -9.49 17.30 10.62
CA ARG A 116 -10.28 16.27 11.30
C ARG A 116 -11.25 15.62 10.30
N VAL A 117 -10.96 14.38 9.92
CA VAL A 117 -11.76 13.63 8.93
C VAL A 117 -12.87 12.80 9.57
N LEU A 118 -12.75 12.49 10.85
CA LEU A 118 -13.72 11.69 11.60
C LEU A 118 -13.77 12.11 13.07
N HIS A 119 -14.98 12.15 13.62
CA HIS A 119 -15.25 12.10 15.06
C HIS A 119 -16.57 11.37 15.28
N GLY A 120 -16.56 10.29 16.08
CA GLY A 120 -17.73 9.44 16.33
C GLY A 120 -17.57 8.03 15.78
N ARG A 121 -18.69 7.38 15.41
CA ARG A 121 -18.72 5.99 14.94
C ARG A 121 -19.02 5.89 13.45
N VAL A 122 -18.24 5.09 12.73
CA VAL A 122 -18.45 4.78 11.31
C VAL A 122 -18.29 3.28 11.06
N LYS A 123 -18.98 2.77 10.04
CA LYS A 123 -18.90 1.35 9.67
C LYS A 123 -17.48 0.94 9.29
N THR A 124 -16.81 1.76 8.50
CA THR A 124 -15.42 1.56 8.08
C THR A 124 -14.82 2.91 7.72
N LEU A 125 -13.62 3.21 8.22
CA LEU A 125 -12.76 4.26 7.68
C LEU A 125 -11.85 3.66 6.62
N VAL A 126 -11.80 4.23 5.43
CA VAL A 126 -11.03 3.72 4.29
C VAL A 126 -9.96 4.73 3.88
N VAL A 127 -8.74 4.24 3.74
CA VAL A 127 -7.56 5.01 3.37
C VAL A 127 -6.88 4.31 2.20
N ASP A 128 -6.72 5.00 1.08
CA ASP A 128 -5.98 4.51 -0.08
C ASP A 128 -4.55 5.07 -0.07
N ALA A 129 -3.60 4.26 -0.53
CA ALA A 129 -2.25 4.70 -0.88
C ALA A 129 -2.19 4.99 -2.38
N GLY A 130 -1.70 6.18 -2.76
CA GLY A 130 -1.67 6.59 -4.15
C GLY A 130 -0.65 7.69 -4.46
N PRO A 131 -0.74 8.33 -5.64
CA PRO A 131 0.23 9.33 -6.11
C PRO A 131 0.42 10.53 -5.18
N GLU A 132 -0.60 10.87 -4.39
CA GLU A 132 -0.57 11.97 -3.43
C GLU A 132 -0.16 11.53 -2.01
N GLY A 133 0.17 10.25 -1.82
CA GLY A 133 0.44 9.66 -0.50
C GLY A 133 -0.83 9.08 0.13
N VAL A 134 -1.27 9.65 1.26
CA VAL A 134 -2.40 9.14 2.05
C VAL A 134 -3.70 9.79 1.57
N GLN A 135 -4.68 8.97 1.18
CA GLN A 135 -5.97 9.44 0.66
C GLN A 135 -7.13 8.85 1.46
N VAL A 136 -7.76 9.68 2.29
CA VAL A 136 -8.95 9.32 3.08
C VAL A 136 -10.19 9.43 2.19
N ARG A 137 -10.93 8.32 2.05
CA ARG A 137 -12.16 8.32 1.25
C ARG A 137 -13.31 8.99 2.01
N ALA A 138 -13.99 9.91 1.33
CA ALA A 138 -15.23 10.48 1.83
C ALA A 138 -16.32 9.41 1.96
N GLY A 139 -17.18 9.56 2.96
CA GLY A 139 -18.28 8.63 3.22
C GLY A 139 -19.22 9.16 4.28
N ARG A 140 -20.22 8.35 4.66
CA ARG A 140 -21.16 8.74 5.72
C ARG A 140 -20.41 8.89 7.04
N GLY A 141 -20.32 10.12 7.54
CA GLY A 141 -19.60 10.46 8.77
C GLY A 141 -18.07 10.58 8.61
N VAL A 142 -17.55 10.57 7.37
CA VAL A 142 -16.13 10.74 7.06
C VAL A 142 -15.96 11.84 6.01
N THR A 143 -15.20 12.88 6.36
CA THR A 143 -14.76 13.90 5.40
C THR A 143 -13.54 13.37 4.63
N GLY A 144 -13.62 13.36 3.30
CA GLY A 144 -12.48 12.96 2.47
C GLY A 144 -11.34 13.98 2.55
N ALA A 145 -10.11 13.50 2.57
CA ALA A 145 -8.92 14.35 2.63
C ALA A 145 -7.73 13.64 2.01
N THR A 146 -6.78 14.39 1.48
CA THR A 146 -5.48 13.89 1.03
C THR A 146 -4.40 14.59 1.82
N GLY A 147 -3.35 13.85 2.19
CA GLY A 147 -2.29 14.40 3.02
C GLY A 147 -1.09 13.49 3.16
N ARG A 148 -0.15 13.92 4.01
CA ARG A 148 1.06 13.16 4.30
C ARG A 148 0.81 12.06 5.31
N ALA A 149 -0.14 12.23 6.21
CA ALA A 149 -0.41 11.26 7.26
C ALA A 149 -1.87 11.31 7.70
N ILE A 150 -2.40 10.14 8.06
CA ILE A 150 -3.61 10.00 8.86
C ILE A 150 -3.27 9.36 10.20
N GLN A 151 -3.74 9.97 11.28
CA GLN A 151 -3.65 9.46 12.63
C GLN A 151 -5.05 9.11 13.11
N ILE A 152 -5.20 7.93 13.72
CA ILE A 152 -6.48 7.36 14.08
C ILE A 152 -6.42 6.99 15.57
N GLY A 153 -7.32 7.54 16.35
CA GLY A 153 -7.60 7.12 17.73
C GLY A 153 -8.92 6.35 17.77
N THR A 154 -8.93 5.19 18.41
CA THR A 154 -10.12 4.33 18.53
C THR A 154 -10.24 3.74 19.92
N THR A 155 -11.45 3.41 20.34
CA THR A 155 -11.68 2.64 21.59
C THR A 155 -11.21 1.19 21.47
N GLY A 156 -11.09 0.68 20.25
CA GLY A 156 -10.67 -0.68 19.90
C GLY A 156 -11.07 -0.98 18.47
N ALA A 157 -10.11 -1.32 17.60
CA ALA A 157 -10.39 -1.80 16.24
C ALA A 157 -9.25 -2.68 15.72
N THR A 158 -9.55 -3.50 14.71
CA THR A 158 -8.55 -4.31 13.99
C THR A 158 -8.34 -3.74 12.59
N PRO A 159 -7.24 -2.98 12.37
CA PRO A 159 -6.87 -2.49 11.05
C PRO A 159 -6.72 -3.63 10.05
N VAL A 160 -7.10 -3.38 8.81
CA VAL A 160 -6.85 -4.25 7.66
C VAL A 160 -5.96 -3.49 6.70
N ARG A 161 -4.85 -4.12 6.29
CA ARG A 161 -3.90 -3.56 5.33
C ARG A 161 -3.79 -4.50 4.15
N ASP A 162 -4.20 -4.03 2.98
CA ASP A 162 -4.16 -4.81 1.75
C ASP A 162 -4.84 -6.18 1.93
N ASP A 163 -6.08 -6.17 2.44
CA ASP A 163 -6.90 -7.34 2.79
C ASP A 163 -6.35 -8.23 3.93
N VAL A 164 -5.22 -7.87 4.57
CA VAL A 164 -4.66 -8.59 5.71
C VAL A 164 -5.01 -7.91 7.03
N PRO A 165 -5.80 -8.55 7.92
CA PRO A 165 -6.07 -7.99 9.24
C PRO A 165 -4.80 -7.96 10.09
N HIS A 166 -4.62 -6.89 10.86
CA HIS A 166 -3.62 -6.82 11.91
C HIS A 166 -3.90 -7.95 12.93
N PRO A 167 -2.87 -8.64 13.45
CA PRO A 167 -3.08 -9.79 14.33
C PRO A 167 -3.70 -9.45 15.70
N ARG A 168 -3.87 -8.16 16.03
CA ARG A 168 -4.34 -7.68 17.33
C ARG A 168 -5.29 -6.51 17.16
N GLU A 169 -6.16 -6.34 18.13
CA GLU A 169 -6.91 -5.09 18.28
C GLU A 169 -5.96 -3.98 18.77
N ILE A 170 -6.14 -2.78 18.26
CA ILE A 170 -5.36 -1.60 18.64
C ILE A 170 -6.27 -0.43 19.03
N LYS A 171 -5.70 0.54 19.75
CA LYS A 171 -6.36 1.81 20.12
C LYS A 171 -5.88 2.99 19.28
N ARG A 172 -4.77 2.81 18.56
CA ARG A 172 -4.15 3.83 17.71
C ARG A 172 -3.58 3.17 16.47
N TRP A 173 -3.69 3.86 15.34
CA TRP A 173 -3.07 3.48 14.08
C TRP A 173 -2.72 4.73 13.30
N ALA A 174 -1.66 4.66 12.49
CA ALA A 174 -1.35 5.71 11.54
C ALA A 174 -0.94 5.12 10.20
N TRP A 175 -1.34 5.79 9.12
CA TRP A 175 -0.70 5.66 7.82
C TRP A 175 -0.03 6.97 7.44
N TYR A 176 1.18 6.92 6.93
CA TYR A 176 1.95 8.11 6.56
C TYR A 176 2.85 7.87 5.36
N LYS A 177 3.08 8.92 4.58
CA LYS A 177 4.07 8.98 3.52
C LYS A 177 5.46 8.85 4.13
N HIS A 178 6.20 7.84 3.70
CA HIS A 178 7.61 7.68 4.03
C HIS A 178 8.45 8.79 3.40
N THR A 179 9.61 9.06 4.01
CA THR A 179 10.53 10.11 3.56
C THR A 179 11.19 9.78 2.24
N GLU A 180 11.50 8.49 2.01
CA GLU A 180 12.05 8.02 0.75
C GLU A 180 10.91 7.52 -0.17
N PRO A 181 10.90 7.92 -1.46
CA PRO A 181 9.98 7.37 -2.44
C PRO A 181 10.33 5.92 -2.79
N TRP A 182 9.40 5.20 -3.42
CA TRP A 182 9.68 3.94 -4.11
C TRP A 182 9.57 4.15 -5.61
N ARG A 183 10.00 3.16 -6.41
CA ARG A 183 10.05 3.27 -7.87
C ARG A 183 9.09 2.33 -8.61
N PRO A 184 7.75 2.57 -8.57
CA PRO A 184 6.79 1.81 -9.36
C PRO A 184 6.96 2.04 -10.86
N VAL A 185 6.77 0.98 -11.64
CA VAL A 185 6.59 1.03 -13.08
C VAL A 185 5.15 1.38 -13.40
N LEU A 186 4.95 2.53 -14.03
CA LEU A 186 3.62 3.12 -14.27
C LEU A 186 3.40 3.43 -15.75
N PRO A 187 2.14 3.53 -16.21
CA PRO A 187 1.84 4.00 -17.56
C PRO A 187 2.49 5.35 -17.91
N GLY A 188 2.67 5.56 -19.21
CA GLY A 188 3.20 6.80 -19.80
C GLY A 188 2.33 8.01 -19.52
#